data_AF-A0AAX6G1M3-F1
#
_entry.id   AF-A0AAX6G1M3-F1
#
_cell.length_a   1.000
_cell.length_b   1.000
_cell.length_c   1.000
_cell.angle_alpha   90.00
_cell.angle_beta   90.00
_cell.angle_gamma   90.00
#
_symmetry.space_group_name_H-M   'P 1'
#
loop_
_entity.id
_entity.type
_entity.pdbx_description
1 polymer ?
#
loop_
_entity_poly.entity_id
_entity_poly.type
_entity_poly.pdbx_seq_one_letter_code
_entity_poly.pdbx_strand_id
1 'polypeptide(L)'
;MGMLRPFLPPKFPFIPGKDAAGEVVEVGSGVNSFKAGDKVVSMLGMRNGGGLAEYAVASAGSTVPRPPEVSPAEGAGLATAGLTALQALKNAGFKFEDASNESSNVLITAASGGVGLYAVQLAKLAGLHITATCGARNVELVRGLGADEVLDYKSPEGSGLKSPSGRKYHAVIHCATGIGWSTFDSNLTSDGKVIDMTPSPKGVLTYVIRKVMLSRKKLEILSSEPKEEDLKFLVGLVKEGKLKTVVDSRYPLEKAEEAWARSMDGHATGKVIVEM
;
A
#
# COMPACT_ATOMS: atom_id res chain seq x y z
N MET A 1 -0.01 -13.63 -9.93
CA MET A 1 -0.04 -14.24 -8.58
C MET A 1 1.32 -14.27 -7.86
N GLY A 2 2.45 -13.97 -8.52
CA GLY A 2 3.75 -13.73 -7.85
C GLY A 2 4.13 -14.79 -6.80
N MET A 3 4.69 -14.35 -5.67
CA MET A 3 5.07 -15.18 -4.53
C MET A 3 3.92 -15.97 -3.88
N LEU A 4 2.66 -15.61 -4.14
CA LEU A 4 1.48 -16.26 -3.55
C LEU A 4 0.99 -17.47 -4.36
N ARG A 5 1.55 -17.73 -5.54
CA ARG A 5 1.14 -18.85 -6.42
C ARG A 5 1.08 -20.22 -5.71
N PRO A 6 2.03 -20.61 -4.82
CA PRO A 6 1.95 -21.90 -4.13
C PRO A 6 0.75 -22.03 -3.19
N PHE A 7 0.21 -20.92 -2.68
CA PHE A 7 -0.89 -20.90 -1.70
C PHE A 7 -2.25 -20.60 -2.35
N LEU A 8 -2.24 -19.90 -3.49
CA LEU A 8 -3.43 -19.51 -4.26
C LEU A 8 -3.17 -19.75 -5.75
N PRO A 9 -3.21 -21.01 -6.22
CA PRO A 9 -2.96 -21.32 -7.63
C PRO A 9 -4.09 -20.74 -8.49
N PRO A 10 -3.79 -19.87 -9.47
CA PRO A 10 -4.80 -19.38 -10.40
C PRO A 10 -5.23 -20.51 -11.35
N LYS A 11 -6.49 -20.45 -11.82
CA LYS A 11 -6.91 -21.21 -12.99
C LYS A 11 -6.45 -20.47 -14.25
N PHE A 12 -5.96 -21.20 -15.24
CA PHE A 12 -5.51 -20.64 -16.51
C PHE A 12 -6.55 -20.88 -17.62
N PRO A 13 -6.72 -19.94 -18.58
CA PRO A 13 -6.07 -18.62 -18.67
C PRO A 13 -6.49 -17.67 -17.52
N PHE A 14 -5.62 -16.72 -17.16
CA PHE A 14 -5.83 -15.80 -16.03
C PHE A 14 -5.64 -14.35 -16.47
N ILE A 15 -6.65 -13.50 -16.25
CA ILE A 15 -6.60 -12.06 -16.53
C ILE A 15 -6.08 -11.32 -15.29
N PRO A 16 -4.90 -10.66 -15.33
CA PRO A 16 -4.36 -9.93 -14.18
C PRO A 16 -5.11 -8.63 -13.87
N GLY A 17 -4.65 -7.92 -12.84
CA GLY A 17 -5.25 -6.66 -12.37
C GLY A 17 -6.27 -6.89 -11.25
N LYS A 18 -6.17 -6.11 -10.19
CA LYS A 18 -7.06 -6.19 -9.00
C LYS A 18 -7.63 -4.85 -8.57
N ASP A 19 -7.08 -3.75 -9.04
CA ASP A 19 -7.61 -2.44 -8.74
C ASP A 19 -8.33 -1.94 -10.00
N ALA A 20 -9.55 -1.47 -9.85
CA ALA A 20 -10.34 -0.96 -10.96
C ALA A 20 -11.16 0.27 -10.53
N ALA A 21 -11.39 1.16 -11.47
CA ALA A 21 -12.36 2.23 -11.35
C ALA A 21 -13.09 2.37 -12.69
N GLY A 22 -14.41 2.50 -12.65
CA GLY A 22 -15.23 2.44 -13.85
C GLY A 22 -16.66 2.87 -13.60
N GLU A 23 -17.54 2.39 -14.45
CA GLU A 23 -18.99 2.58 -14.39
C GLU A 23 -19.67 1.22 -14.26
N VAL A 24 -20.68 1.14 -13.39
CA VAL A 24 -21.51 -0.05 -13.27
C VAL A 24 -22.37 -0.17 -14.52
N VAL A 25 -22.31 -1.31 -15.21
CA VAL A 25 -23.15 -1.60 -16.38
C VAL A 25 -24.30 -2.56 -16.07
N GLU A 26 -24.11 -3.43 -15.07
CA GLU A 26 -25.11 -4.40 -14.62
C GLU A 26 -24.86 -4.71 -13.14
N VAL A 27 -25.92 -5.10 -12.41
CA VAL A 27 -25.84 -5.53 -11.01
C VAL A 27 -26.50 -6.89 -10.83
N GLY A 28 -25.92 -7.74 -9.99
CA GLY A 28 -26.53 -9.02 -9.63
C GLY A 28 -27.82 -8.85 -8.82
N SER A 29 -28.70 -9.85 -8.84
CA SER A 29 -30.03 -9.78 -8.22
C SER A 29 -30.05 -9.49 -6.71
N GLY A 30 -28.95 -9.76 -6.00
CA GLY A 30 -28.79 -9.45 -4.57
C GLY A 30 -28.14 -8.11 -4.26
N VAL A 31 -27.78 -7.31 -5.27
CA VAL A 31 -27.08 -6.03 -5.09
C VAL A 31 -28.09 -4.88 -5.08
N ASN A 32 -28.19 -4.20 -3.94
CA ASN A 32 -29.08 -3.06 -3.75
C ASN A 32 -28.34 -1.72 -3.56
N SER A 33 -27.02 -1.75 -3.40
CA SER A 33 -26.18 -0.58 -3.11
C SER A 33 -25.72 0.18 -4.36
N PHE A 34 -25.90 -0.39 -5.54
CA PHE A 34 -25.46 0.15 -6.82
C PHE A 34 -26.51 -0.06 -7.90
N LYS A 35 -26.45 0.74 -8.96
CA LYS A 35 -27.23 0.60 -10.20
C LYS A 35 -26.37 0.93 -11.42
N ALA A 36 -26.85 0.56 -12.61
CA ALA A 36 -26.19 0.95 -13.86
C ALA A 36 -26.01 2.48 -13.95
N GLY A 37 -24.86 2.92 -14.44
CA GLY A 37 -24.46 4.33 -14.50
C GLY A 37 -23.64 4.83 -13.31
N ASP A 38 -23.62 4.10 -12.18
CA ASP A 38 -22.87 4.52 -11.00
C ASP A 38 -21.36 4.46 -11.26
N LYS A 39 -20.64 5.53 -10.93
CA LYS A 39 -19.17 5.57 -10.99
C LYS A 39 -18.60 4.96 -9.72
N VAL A 40 -17.66 4.03 -9.85
CA VAL A 40 -17.16 3.24 -8.71
C VAL A 40 -15.65 3.05 -8.72
N VAL A 41 -15.11 2.75 -7.54
CA VAL A 41 -13.76 2.20 -7.31
C VAL A 41 -13.91 0.85 -6.64
N SER A 42 -13.11 -0.14 -7.04
CA SER A 42 -13.19 -1.49 -6.48
C SER A 42 -11.83 -2.18 -6.38
N MET A 43 -11.69 -3.00 -5.34
CA MET A 43 -10.64 -4.01 -5.24
C MET A 43 -11.27 -5.36 -5.64
N LEU A 44 -10.89 -5.86 -6.82
CA LEU A 44 -11.35 -7.12 -7.38
C LEU A 44 -10.82 -8.32 -6.57
N GLY A 45 -11.55 -9.43 -6.65
CA GLY A 45 -11.27 -10.63 -5.88
C GLY A 45 -9.86 -11.19 -6.12
N MET A 46 -9.18 -11.50 -5.02
CA MET A 46 -7.79 -12.00 -5.01
C MET A 46 -7.56 -13.15 -6.00
N ARG A 47 -8.52 -14.08 -6.12
CA ARG A 47 -8.42 -15.30 -6.94
C ARG A 47 -8.74 -15.11 -8.42
N ASN A 48 -9.55 -14.13 -8.77
CA ASN A 48 -10.14 -14.03 -10.11
C ASN A 48 -9.43 -13.00 -10.98
N GLY A 49 -8.77 -12.00 -10.38
CA GLY A 49 -8.17 -10.91 -11.16
C GLY A 49 -9.23 -10.17 -11.96
N GLY A 50 -8.95 -9.89 -13.23
CA GLY A 50 -9.92 -9.34 -14.19
C GLY A 50 -9.79 -7.85 -14.48
N GLY A 51 -8.82 -7.14 -13.89
CA GLY A 51 -8.68 -5.69 -14.06
C GLY A 51 -8.08 -5.26 -15.40
N LEU A 52 -7.32 -6.12 -16.08
CA LEU A 52 -6.82 -5.86 -17.44
C LEU A 52 -7.82 -6.34 -18.50
N ALA A 53 -9.06 -5.83 -18.43
CA ALA A 53 -10.15 -6.12 -19.36
C ALA A 53 -11.20 -5.00 -19.33
N GLU A 54 -11.87 -4.76 -20.46
CA GLU A 54 -12.93 -3.72 -20.60
C GLU A 54 -14.07 -3.86 -19.56
N TYR A 55 -14.31 -5.09 -19.10
CA TYR A 55 -15.29 -5.41 -18.08
C TYR A 55 -14.70 -6.31 -17.01
N ALA A 56 -15.05 -6.04 -15.76
CA ALA A 56 -14.65 -6.84 -14.60
C ALA A 56 -15.83 -7.04 -13.64
N VAL A 57 -15.86 -8.19 -12.98
CA VAL A 57 -16.86 -8.48 -11.95
C VAL A 57 -16.28 -8.14 -10.58
N ALA A 58 -16.94 -7.22 -9.88
CA ALA A 58 -16.59 -6.81 -8.52
C ALA A 58 -17.65 -7.27 -7.51
N SER A 59 -17.21 -7.58 -6.29
CA SER A 59 -18.16 -7.75 -5.18
C SER A 59 -18.67 -6.39 -4.72
N ALA A 60 -19.96 -6.27 -4.42
CA ALA A 60 -20.52 -5.04 -3.88
C ALA A 60 -19.82 -4.62 -2.57
N GLY A 61 -19.46 -5.58 -1.70
CA GLY A 61 -18.75 -5.31 -0.44
C GLY A 61 -17.27 -4.92 -0.58
N SER A 62 -16.72 -4.91 -1.80
CA SER A 62 -15.37 -4.43 -2.10
C SER A 62 -15.38 -3.25 -3.08
N THR A 63 -16.55 -2.63 -3.27
CA THR A 63 -16.79 -1.57 -4.24
C THR A 63 -17.36 -0.36 -3.50
N VAL A 64 -16.90 0.84 -3.86
CA VAL A 64 -17.39 2.10 -3.28
C VAL A 64 -17.72 3.11 -4.37
N PRO A 65 -18.63 4.06 -4.13
CA PRO A 65 -18.88 5.17 -5.04
C PRO A 65 -17.59 5.98 -5.30
N ARG A 66 -17.35 6.31 -6.57
CA ARG A 66 -16.30 7.25 -7.00
C ARG A 66 -16.93 8.62 -7.21
N PRO A 67 -16.62 9.62 -6.35
CA PRO A 67 -17.14 10.96 -6.53
C PRO A 67 -16.47 11.63 -7.75
N PRO A 68 -17.10 12.64 -8.37
CA PRO A 68 -16.62 13.25 -9.61
C PRO A 68 -15.23 13.91 -9.49
N GLU A 69 -14.84 14.33 -8.29
CA GLU A 69 -13.54 14.93 -8.00
C GLU A 69 -12.39 13.91 -8.04
N VAL A 70 -12.68 12.61 -7.93
CA VAL A 70 -11.67 11.55 -7.97
C VAL A 70 -11.69 10.93 -9.35
N SER A 71 -10.65 11.11 -10.15
CA SER A 71 -10.55 10.54 -11.48
C SER A 71 -10.52 9.00 -11.47
N PRO A 72 -10.85 8.31 -12.57
CA PRO A 72 -10.74 6.85 -12.66
C PRO A 72 -9.32 6.37 -12.33
N ALA A 73 -8.29 7.03 -12.86
CA ALA A 73 -6.90 6.67 -12.61
C ALA A 73 -6.50 6.83 -11.13
N GLU A 74 -6.96 7.89 -10.45
CA GLU A 74 -6.72 8.07 -9.03
C GLU A 74 -7.40 6.99 -8.20
N GLY A 75 -8.67 6.68 -8.51
CA GLY A 75 -9.45 5.62 -7.86
C GLY A 75 -8.85 4.23 -8.05
N ALA A 76 -8.53 3.84 -9.28
CA ALA A 76 -7.86 2.59 -9.59
C ALA A 76 -6.45 2.53 -8.96
N GLY A 77 -5.75 3.66 -8.89
CA GLY A 77 -4.46 3.74 -8.20
C GLY A 77 -4.55 3.57 -6.68
N LEU A 78 -5.73 3.79 -6.08
CA LEU A 78 -5.94 3.86 -4.64
C LEU A 78 -6.18 2.50 -3.99
N ALA A 79 -6.98 1.62 -4.61
CA ALA A 79 -7.61 0.47 -3.95
C ALA A 79 -6.64 -0.42 -3.14
N THR A 80 -5.91 -1.35 -3.74
CA THR A 80 -5.02 -2.26 -2.98
C THR A 80 -3.94 -1.48 -2.22
N ALA A 81 -3.29 -0.51 -2.85
CA ALA A 81 -2.11 0.14 -2.28
C ALA A 81 -2.43 1.06 -1.10
N GLY A 82 -3.51 1.85 -1.20
CA GLY A 82 -4.02 2.70 -0.14
C GLY A 82 -4.61 1.89 1.01
N LEU A 83 -5.39 0.85 0.72
CA LEU A 83 -5.92 -0.06 1.75
C LEU A 83 -4.80 -0.71 2.54
N THR A 84 -3.77 -1.20 1.84
CA THR A 84 -2.60 -1.82 2.49
C THR A 84 -1.89 -0.82 3.39
N ALA A 85 -1.65 0.41 2.92
CA ALA A 85 -1.00 1.46 3.72
C ALA A 85 -1.81 1.81 4.98
N LEU A 86 -3.13 1.99 4.84
CA LEU A 86 -4.03 2.29 5.94
C LEU A 86 -4.06 1.16 6.98
N GLN A 87 -4.21 -0.09 6.52
CA GLN A 87 -4.24 -1.26 7.39
C GLN A 87 -2.89 -1.48 8.07
N ALA A 88 -1.78 -1.17 7.41
CA ALA A 88 -0.45 -1.26 8.02
C ALA A 88 -0.30 -0.29 9.20
N LEU A 89 -0.75 0.96 9.05
CA LEU A 89 -0.74 1.95 10.14
C LEU A 89 -1.68 1.54 11.27
N LYS A 90 -2.90 1.07 10.96
CA LYS A 90 -3.84 0.55 11.96
C LYS A 90 -3.26 -0.64 12.73
N ASN A 91 -2.60 -1.58 12.05
CA ASN A 91 -1.97 -2.75 12.67
C ASN A 91 -0.73 -2.38 13.52
N ALA A 92 -0.02 -1.32 13.14
CA ALA A 92 1.03 -0.75 13.97
C ALA A 92 0.45 -0.19 15.30
N GLY A 93 -0.81 0.24 15.27
CA GLY A 93 -1.54 0.77 16.43
C GLY A 93 -1.87 2.25 16.31
N PHE A 94 -1.60 2.87 15.16
CA PHE A 94 -1.84 4.30 14.95
C PHE A 94 -3.28 4.56 14.51
N LYS A 95 -3.86 5.62 15.06
CA LYS A 95 -5.20 6.12 14.73
C LYS A 95 -5.11 7.57 14.31
N PHE A 96 -5.97 8.02 13.42
CA PHE A 96 -6.07 9.45 13.11
C PHE A 96 -6.57 10.22 14.35
N GLU A 97 -6.11 11.46 14.49
CA GLU A 97 -6.50 12.36 15.59
C GLU A 97 -6.12 11.86 17.01
N ASP A 98 -5.20 10.90 17.11
CA ASP A 98 -4.68 10.42 18.39
C ASP A 98 -3.46 11.25 18.82
N ALA A 99 -3.59 11.99 19.92
CA ALA A 99 -2.52 12.85 20.44
C ALA A 99 -1.23 12.09 20.78
N SER A 100 -1.31 10.78 21.07
CA SER A 100 -0.11 9.96 21.33
C SER A 100 0.80 9.82 20.10
N ASN A 101 0.28 10.06 18.90
CA ASN A 101 1.04 9.98 17.65
C ASN A 101 2.12 11.06 17.51
N GLU A 102 1.96 12.23 18.14
CA GLU A 102 2.95 13.32 18.05
C GLU A 102 4.33 12.92 18.59
N SER A 103 4.34 11.96 19.53
CA SER A 103 5.55 11.38 20.10
C SER A 103 6.04 10.12 19.37
N SER A 104 5.26 9.63 18.39
CA SER A 104 5.50 8.37 17.70
C SER A 104 6.31 8.57 16.41
N ASN A 105 7.32 7.73 16.24
CA ASN A 105 8.19 7.70 15.06
C ASN A 105 7.88 6.45 14.22
N VAL A 106 7.69 6.63 12.92
CA VAL A 106 7.46 5.55 11.96
C VAL A 106 8.54 5.55 10.88
N LEU A 107 9.02 4.36 10.52
CA LEU A 107 9.87 4.16 9.35
C LEU A 107 9.05 3.59 8.20
N ILE A 108 9.19 4.15 6.99
CA ILE A 108 8.53 3.65 5.78
C ILE A 108 9.60 3.27 4.76
N THR A 109 9.77 1.99 4.48
CA THR A 109 10.78 1.53 3.50
C THR A 109 10.20 1.45 2.10
N ALA A 110 11.02 1.70 1.07
CA ALA A 110 10.58 1.79 -0.33
C ALA A 110 9.41 2.79 -0.49
N ALA A 111 9.54 3.94 0.18
CA ALA A 111 8.51 4.96 0.31
C ALA A 111 8.05 5.57 -1.02
N SER A 112 8.84 5.44 -2.09
CA SER A 112 8.44 5.93 -3.41
C SER A 112 7.58 4.97 -4.24
N GLY A 113 7.33 3.75 -3.73
CA GLY A 113 6.48 2.77 -4.39
C GLY A 113 4.99 2.99 -4.14
N GLY A 114 4.14 2.12 -4.71
CA GLY A 114 2.69 2.23 -4.64
C GLY A 114 2.12 2.34 -3.22
N VAL A 115 2.48 1.41 -2.32
CA VAL A 115 2.04 1.45 -0.91
C VAL A 115 2.76 2.55 -0.13
N GLY A 116 4.07 2.70 -0.37
CA GLY A 116 4.93 3.63 0.36
C GLY A 116 4.46 5.07 0.30
N LEU A 117 4.06 5.56 -0.87
CA LEU A 117 3.63 6.95 -1.05
C LEU A 117 2.31 7.24 -0.32
N TYR A 118 1.38 6.26 -0.26
CA TYR A 118 0.19 6.40 0.57
C TYR A 118 0.53 6.32 2.06
N ALA A 119 1.42 5.42 2.45
CA ALA A 119 1.83 5.28 3.85
C ALA A 119 2.45 6.58 4.40
N VAL A 120 3.28 7.28 3.61
CA VAL A 120 3.87 8.58 4.01
C VAL A 120 2.78 9.61 4.26
N GLN A 121 1.86 9.77 3.31
CA GLN A 121 0.79 10.76 3.42
C GLN A 121 -0.17 10.45 4.57
N LEU A 122 -0.57 9.19 4.73
CA LEU A 122 -1.45 8.76 5.82
C LEU A 122 -0.77 8.89 7.18
N ALA A 123 0.53 8.57 7.29
CA ALA A 123 1.30 8.79 8.50
C ALA A 123 1.38 10.28 8.86
N LYS A 124 1.49 11.16 7.84
CA LYS A 124 1.53 12.61 8.05
C LYS A 124 0.20 13.12 8.57
N LEU A 125 -0.90 12.67 7.97
CA LEU A 125 -2.26 12.96 8.44
C LEU A 125 -2.54 12.41 9.85
N ALA A 126 -1.87 11.32 10.23
CA ALA A 126 -1.93 10.78 11.58
C ALA A 126 -1.04 11.55 12.60
N GLY A 127 -0.24 12.52 12.17
CA GLY A 127 0.63 13.31 13.06
C GLY A 127 1.91 12.60 13.49
N LEU A 128 2.36 11.57 12.77
CA LEU A 128 3.59 10.83 13.08
C LEU A 128 4.84 11.55 12.57
N HIS A 129 5.96 11.33 13.24
CA HIS A 129 7.28 11.65 12.69
C HIS A 129 7.73 10.54 11.73
N ILE A 130 8.04 10.89 10.49
CA ILE A 130 8.26 9.94 9.40
C ILE A 130 9.72 9.95 8.98
N THR A 131 10.38 8.80 9.15
CA THR A 131 11.61 8.49 8.42
C THR A 131 11.26 7.60 7.23
N ALA A 132 11.77 7.90 6.05
CA ALA A 132 11.46 7.17 4.83
C ALA A 132 12.73 6.73 4.11
N THR A 133 12.71 5.55 3.47
CA THR A 133 13.79 5.14 2.56
C THR A 133 13.28 5.05 1.13
N CYS A 134 14.05 5.60 0.20
CA CYS A 134 13.79 5.49 -1.24
C CYS A 134 15.10 5.63 -2.00
N GLY A 135 15.09 5.47 -3.34
CA GLY A 135 16.28 5.77 -4.13
C GLY A 135 16.47 7.28 -4.27
N ALA A 136 17.72 7.74 -4.40
CA ALA A 136 18.10 9.16 -4.48
C ALA A 136 17.17 10.03 -5.36
N ARG A 137 16.77 9.55 -6.54
CA ARG A 137 15.90 10.27 -7.48
C ARG A 137 14.51 10.64 -6.92
N ASN A 138 14.05 9.96 -5.88
CA ASN A 138 12.70 10.12 -5.32
C ASN A 138 12.69 10.85 -3.97
N VAL A 139 13.85 11.34 -3.50
CA VAL A 139 13.99 11.98 -2.18
C VAL A 139 13.09 13.21 -2.06
N GLU A 140 13.12 14.12 -3.03
CA GLU A 140 12.33 15.35 -2.99
C GLU A 140 10.83 15.07 -3.07
N LEU A 141 10.41 14.07 -3.85
CA LEU A 141 9.02 13.64 -3.91
C LEU A 141 8.55 13.15 -2.54
N VAL A 142 9.29 12.23 -1.92
CA VAL A 142 8.91 11.62 -0.64
C VAL A 142 8.89 12.67 0.47
N ARG A 143 9.84 13.60 0.47
CA ARG A 143 9.85 14.75 1.39
C ARG A 143 8.64 15.66 1.18
N GLY A 144 8.34 16.01 -0.08
CA GLY A 144 7.20 16.85 -0.43
C GLY A 144 5.83 16.26 -0.07
N LEU A 145 5.74 14.94 0.11
CA LEU A 145 4.54 14.25 0.57
C LEU A 145 4.42 14.14 2.10
N GLY A 146 5.41 14.65 2.85
CA GLY A 146 5.33 14.81 4.29
C GLY A 146 6.35 14.01 5.10
N ALA A 147 7.29 13.31 4.48
CA ALA A 147 8.37 12.66 5.22
C ALA A 147 9.32 13.69 5.85
N ASP A 148 9.57 13.58 7.14
CA ASP A 148 10.44 14.50 7.88
C ASP A 148 11.93 14.18 7.64
N GLU A 149 12.27 12.89 7.53
CA GLU A 149 13.61 12.41 7.18
C GLU A 149 13.53 11.46 5.99
N VAL A 150 14.40 11.65 4.99
CA VAL A 150 14.45 10.77 3.82
C VAL A 150 15.87 10.29 3.58
N LEU A 151 16.04 8.96 3.53
CA LEU A 151 17.31 8.28 3.36
C LEU A 151 17.39 7.63 1.98
N ASP A 152 18.50 7.86 1.27
CA ASP A 152 18.84 7.03 0.12
C ASP A 152 19.20 5.62 0.62
N TYR A 153 18.46 4.60 0.21
CA TYR A 153 18.69 3.22 0.69
C TYR A 153 20.09 2.68 0.32
N LYS A 154 20.77 3.29 -0.65
CA LYS A 154 22.15 2.94 -1.03
C LYS A 154 23.22 3.55 -0.13
N SER A 155 22.87 4.54 0.69
CA SER A 155 23.77 5.13 1.69
C SER A 155 23.99 4.18 2.89
N PRO A 156 25.09 4.34 3.65
CA PRO A 156 25.29 3.61 4.90
C PRO A 156 24.14 3.82 5.91
N GLU A 157 23.63 5.03 6.03
CA GLU A 157 22.52 5.38 6.92
C GLU A 157 21.23 4.72 6.45
N GLY A 158 20.93 4.78 5.15
CA GLY A 158 19.72 4.20 4.56
C GLY A 158 19.71 2.67 4.59
N SER A 159 20.84 2.01 4.29
CA SER A 159 20.96 0.55 4.39
C SER A 159 20.91 0.06 5.84
N GLY A 160 21.41 0.87 6.77
CA GLY A 160 21.31 0.64 8.21
C GLY A 160 19.96 1.03 8.82
N LEU A 161 19.06 1.65 8.06
CA LEU A 161 17.78 2.23 8.51
C LEU A 161 17.94 3.22 9.68
N LYS A 162 19.06 3.94 9.74
CA LYS A 162 19.39 4.82 10.87
C LYS A 162 18.81 6.22 10.64
N SER A 163 17.90 6.64 11.51
CA SER A 163 17.39 8.01 11.52
C SER A 163 18.56 8.99 11.74
N PRO A 164 18.70 10.04 10.92
CA PRO A 164 19.69 11.11 11.13
C PRO A 164 19.58 11.77 12.50
N SER A 165 18.36 11.89 13.04
CA SER A 165 18.10 12.42 14.38
C SER A 165 18.28 11.38 15.50
N GLY A 166 18.75 10.17 15.19
CA GLY A 166 18.95 9.09 16.16
C GLY A 166 17.65 8.47 16.71
N ARG A 167 16.50 8.75 16.07
CA ARG A 167 15.19 8.27 16.52
C ARG A 167 15.09 6.75 16.41
N LYS A 168 14.39 6.16 17.38
CA LYS A 168 13.94 4.76 17.32
C LYS A 168 12.49 4.71 16.86
N TYR A 169 12.16 3.67 16.10
CA TYR A 169 10.84 3.54 15.49
C TYR A 169 9.91 2.71 16.37
N HIS A 170 8.71 3.27 16.60
CA HIS A 170 7.61 2.54 17.22
C HIS A 170 7.01 1.54 16.22
N ALA A 171 7.05 1.89 14.93
CA ALA A 171 6.69 0.97 13.88
C ALA A 171 7.53 1.15 12.60
N VAL A 172 7.64 0.06 11.85
CA VAL A 172 8.17 0.06 10.49
C VAL A 172 7.08 -0.44 9.54
N ILE A 173 6.72 0.36 8.55
CA ILE A 173 5.85 -0.04 7.44
C ILE A 173 6.76 -0.53 6.31
N HIS A 174 6.95 -1.85 6.25
CA HIS A 174 7.99 -2.47 5.42
C HIS A 174 7.47 -2.87 4.03
N CYS A 175 7.66 -1.99 3.05
CA CYS A 175 7.33 -2.23 1.63
C CYS A 175 8.51 -2.72 0.78
N ALA A 176 9.74 -2.70 1.32
CA ALA A 176 10.95 -3.12 0.61
C ALA A 176 11.16 -4.64 0.75
N THR A 177 12.14 -5.19 0.03
CA THR A 177 12.55 -6.59 0.18
C THR A 177 14.01 -6.68 0.62
N GLY A 178 14.43 -7.85 1.11
CA GLY A 178 15.84 -8.14 1.37
C GLY A 178 16.43 -7.54 2.65
N ILE A 179 15.62 -6.98 3.54
CA ILE A 179 16.09 -6.44 4.82
C ILE A 179 15.97 -7.52 5.91
N GLY A 180 17.06 -7.74 6.64
CA GLY A 180 17.12 -8.71 7.74
C GLY A 180 16.50 -8.17 9.03
N TRP A 181 15.97 -9.08 9.85
CA TRP A 181 15.39 -8.74 11.16
C TRP A 181 16.33 -7.91 12.06
N SER A 182 17.62 -8.24 12.09
CA SER A 182 18.61 -7.55 12.93
C SER A 182 18.73 -6.06 12.61
N THR A 183 18.61 -5.68 11.33
CA THR A 183 18.62 -4.27 10.91
C THR A 183 17.43 -3.53 11.51
N PHE A 184 16.23 -4.11 11.47
CA PHE A 184 15.06 -3.53 12.13
C PHE A 184 15.22 -3.48 13.65
N ASP A 185 15.60 -4.60 14.27
CA ASP A 185 15.69 -4.72 15.72
C ASP A 185 16.57 -3.63 16.34
N SER A 186 17.71 -3.34 15.71
CA SER A 186 18.64 -2.31 16.18
C SER A 186 18.06 -0.90 16.17
N ASN A 187 17.00 -0.64 15.39
CA ASN A 187 16.38 0.68 15.23
C ASN A 187 14.97 0.80 15.83
N LEU A 188 14.38 -0.28 16.32
CA LEU A 188 13.07 -0.25 16.99
C LEU A 188 13.17 0.26 18.43
N THR A 189 12.07 0.83 18.94
CA THR A 189 11.83 0.99 20.38
C THR A 189 11.76 -0.37 21.08
N SER A 190 11.69 -0.39 22.41
CA SER A 190 11.67 -1.64 23.20
C SER A 190 10.44 -2.51 22.94
N ASP A 191 9.38 -1.94 22.39
CA ASP A 191 8.08 -2.54 22.05
C ASP A 191 7.72 -2.37 20.56
N GLY A 192 8.67 -1.92 19.74
CA GLY A 192 8.42 -1.55 18.35
C GLY A 192 8.06 -2.73 17.44
N LYS A 193 7.33 -2.45 16.37
CA LYS A 193 6.78 -3.47 15.46
C LYS A 193 7.22 -3.25 14.02
N VAL A 194 7.46 -4.33 13.28
CA VAL A 194 7.59 -4.31 11.82
C VAL A 194 6.31 -4.88 11.21
N ILE A 195 5.65 -4.12 10.36
CA ILE A 195 4.51 -4.57 9.56
C ILE A 195 5.02 -4.91 8.16
N ASP A 196 5.14 -6.19 7.87
CA ASP A 196 5.75 -6.73 6.65
C ASP A 196 4.67 -7.12 5.63
N MET A 197 4.73 -6.52 4.44
CA MET A 197 3.79 -6.76 3.33
C MET A 197 4.38 -7.70 2.27
N THR A 198 5.68 -7.98 2.35
CA THR A 198 6.41 -8.81 1.40
C THR A 198 7.19 -9.90 2.14
N PRO A 199 6.48 -10.78 2.88
CA PRO A 199 7.12 -11.72 3.78
C PRO A 199 8.04 -12.68 3.02
N SER A 200 9.32 -12.66 3.39
CA SER A 200 10.28 -13.69 2.98
C SER A 200 10.14 -14.94 3.88
N PRO A 201 10.62 -16.13 3.48
CA PRO A 201 10.62 -17.30 4.35
C PRO A 201 11.28 -17.05 5.72
N LYS A 202 12.37 -16.27 5.75
CA LYS A 202 13.02 -15.84 7.00
C LYS A 202 12.14 -14.87 7.81
N GLY A 203 11.40 -13.98 7.15
CA GLY A 203 10.42 -13.10 7.77
C GLY A 203 9.29 -13.90 8.44
N VAL A 204 8.74 -14.91 7.76
CA VAL A 204 7.72 -15.83 8.31
C VAL A 204 8.25 -16.57 9.53
N LEU A 205 9.46 -17.12 9.46
CA LEU A 205 10.08 -17.77 10.62
C LEU A 205 10.25 -16.79 11.79
N THR A 206 10.67 -15.55 11.51
CA THR A 206 10.82 -14.50 12.52
C THR A 206 9.49 -14.14 13.18
N TYR A 207 8.41 -14.00 12.40
CA TYR A 207 7.05 -13.80 12.90
C TYR A 207 6.65 -14.91 13.89
N VAL A 208 6.81 -16.18 13.49
CA VAL A 208 6.44 -17.33 14.33
C VAL A 208 7.24 -17.35 15.63
N ILE A 209 8.57 -17.23 15.55
CA ILE A 209 9.45 -17.25 16.73
C ILE A 209 9.04 -16.15 17.72
N ARG A 210 8.86 -14.91 17.24
CA ARG A 210 8.54 -13.78 18.11
C ARG A 210 7.17 -13.88 18.75
N LYS A 211 6.21 -14.44 18.03
CA LYS A 211 4.86 -14.70 18.54
C LYS A 211 4.88 -15.76 19.64
N VAL A 212 5.58 -16.87 19.43
CA VAL A 212 5.71 -17.95 20.43
C VAL A 212 6.50 -17.50 21.65
N MET A 213 7.57 -16.72 21.46
CA MET A 213 8.41 -16.20 22.54
C MET A 213 7.84 -14.96 23.24
N LEU A 214 6.62 -14.52 22.88
CA LEU A 214 5.97 -13.31 23.42
C LEU A 214 6.91 -12.09 23.43
N SER A 215 7.69 -11.93 22.37
CA SER A 215 8.68 -10.86 22.26
C SER A 215 8.00 -9.48 22.31
N ARG A 216 8.61 -8.52 23.03
CA ARG A 216 8.10 -7.15 23.12
C ARG A 216 8.13 -6.45 21.77
N LYS A 217 9.28 -6.50 21.10
CA LYS A 217 9.37 -6.12 19.69
C LYS A 217 8.70 -7.19 18.83
N LYS A 218 8.01 -6.81 17.77
CA LYS A 218 7.24 -7.75 16.91
C LYS A 218 7.58 -7.60 15.43
N LEU A 219 7.39 -8.69 14.69
CA LEU A 219 7.21 -8.66 13.24
C LEU A 219 5.81 -9.19 13.01
N GLU A 220 4.98 -8.49 12.26
CA GLU A 220 3.62 -8.89 11.90
C GLU A 220 3.53 -8.94 10.37
N ILE A 221 2.91 -9.99 9.84
CA ILE A 221 2.68 -10.12 8.40
C ILE A 221 1.32 -9.53 8.07
N LEU A 222 1.29 -8.59 7.14
CA LEU A 222 0.05 -7.99 6.66
C LEU A 222 -0.39 -8.64 5.36
N SER A 223 -1.61 -9.19 5.37
CA SER A 223 -2.37 -9.48 4.16
C SER A 223 -3.53 -8.50 4.10
N SER A 224 -3.51 -7.60 3.12
CA SER A 224 -4.58 -6.59 2.98
C SER A 224 -5.90 -7.26 2.62
N GLU A 225 -6.96 -6.84 3.30
CA GLU A 225 -8.33 -7.27 3.03
C GLU A 225 -9.15 -6.13 2.42
N PRO A 226 -10.05 -6.40 1.47
CA PRO A 226 -10.97 -5.39 0.99
C PRO A 226 -11.98 -5.07 2.10
N LYS A 227 -11.95 -3.84 2.61
CA LYS A 227 -12.94 -3.31 3.56
C LYS A 227 -13.58 -2.07 2.95
N GLU A 228 -14.88 -2.13 2.73
CA GLU A 228 -15.64 -1.03 2.11
C GLU A 228 -15.44 0.30 2.86
N GLU A 229 -15.53 0.27 4.19
CA GLU A 229 -15.36 1.45 5.05
C GLU A 229 -13.99 2.11 4.88
N ASP A 230 -12.92 1.29 4.84
CA ASP A 230 -11.55 1.76 4.64
C ASP A 230 -11.37 2.37 3.25
N LEU A 231 -11.90 1.71 2.21
CA LEU A 231 -11.80 2.23 0.85
C LEU A 231 -12.60 3.53 0.67
N LYS A 232 -13.79 3.60 1.28
CA LYS A 232 -14.64 4.80 1.29
C LYS A 232 -13.95 5.96 2.01
N PHE A 233 -13.31 5.69 3.15
CA PHE A 233 -12.51 6.67 3.87
C PHE A 233 -11.36 7.21 3.00
N LEU A 234 -10.61 6.32 2.35
CA LEU A 234 -9.51 6.71 1.47
C LEU A 234 -9.99 7.53 0.27
N VAL A 235 -11.10 7.13 -0.38
CA VAL A 235 -11.72 7.92 -1.47
C VAL A 235 -12.13 9.30 -0.97
N GLY A 236 -12.66 9.40 0.25
CA GLY A 236 -12.95 10.67 0.91
C GLY A 236 -11.71 11.57 1.05
N LEU A 237 -10.58 11.01 1.49
CA LEU A 237 -9.32 11.76 1.59
C LEU A 237 -8.80 12.23 0.23
N VAL A 238 -8.95 11.43 -0.83
CA VAL A 238 -8.57 11.84 -2.19
C VAL A 238 -9.49 12.95 -2.69
N LYS A 239 -10.80 12.82 -2.48
CA LYS A 239 -11.78 13.86 -2.79
C LYS A 239 -11.44 15.19 -2.13
N GLU A 240 -11.03 15.17 -0.87
CA GLU A 240 -10.64 16.36 -0.10
C GLU A 240 -9.24 16.89 -0.45
N GLY A 241 -8.51 16.23 -1.35
CA GLY A 241 -7.13 16.60 -1.71
C GLY A 241 -6.10 16.34 -0.59
N LYS A 242 -6.50 15.68 0.50
CA LYS A 242 -5.62 15.31 1.64
C LYS A 242 -4.75 14.10 1.33
N LEU A 243 -5.15 13.27 0.37
CA LEU A 243 -4.40 12.13 -0.12
C LEU A 243 -4.26 12.21 -1.63
N LYS A 244 -3.06 12.05 -2.16
CA LYS A 244 -2.78 12.15 -3.60
C LYS A 244 -2.31 10.81 -4.14
N THR A 245 -2.94 10.38 -5.23
CA THR A 245 -2.47 9.24 -6.03
C THR A 245 -1.37 9.72 -6.98
N VAL A 246 -0.13 9.32 -6.73
CA VAL A 246 0.98 9.57 -7.65
C VAL A 246 0.97 8.52 -8.75
N VAL A 247 0.71 8.95 -9.98
CA VAL A 247 0.72 8.10 -11.17
C VAL A 247 2.11 8.16 -11.81
N ASP A 248 2.76 7.00 -11.92
CA ASP A 248 4.07 6.85 -12.59
C ASP A 248 3.92 7.01 -14.10
N SER A 249 2.93 6.32 -14.67
CA SER A 249 2.75 6.18 -16.12
C SER A 249 1.33 5.68 -16.42
N ARG A 250 0.82 6.04 -17.60
CA ARG A 250 -0.48 5.60 -18.12
C ARG A 250 -0.26 4.87 -19.44
N TYR A 251 -0.96 3.75 -19.62
CA TYR A 251 -0.90 2.94 -20.84
C TYR A 251 -2.32 2.60 -21.29
N PRO A 252 -2.62 2.58 -22.59
CA PRO A 252 -3.87 2.01 -23.06
C PRO A 252 -3.86 0.48 -22.90
N LEU A 253 -5.02 -0.16 -22.86
CA LEU A 253 -5.16 -1.62 -22.66
C LEU A 253 -4.38 -2.45 -23.68
N GLU A 254 -4.29 -1.98 -24.93
CA GLU A 254 -3.53 -2.63 -26.01
C GLU A 254 -2.03 -2.69 -25.74
N LYS A 255 -1.53 -1.89 -24.79
CA LYS A 255 -0.14 -1.83 -24.33
C LYS A 255 0.00 -2.31 -22.88
N ALA A 256 -0.93 -3.11 -22.38
CA ALA A 256 -0.89 -3.61 -21.01
C ALA A 256 0.39 -4.42 -20.69
N GLU A 257 1.05 -5.01 -21.69
CA GLU A 257 2.34 -5.66 -21.56
C GLU A 257 3.47 -4.68 -21.24
N GLU A 258 3.46 -3.46 -21.80
CA GLU A 258 4.41 -2.40 -21.46
C GLU A 258 4.19 -1.92 -20.02
N ALA A 259 2.93 -1.75 -19.62
CA ALA A 259 2.56 -1.42 -18.24
C ALA A 259 3.02 -2.52 -17.26
N TRP A 260 2.84 -3.78 -17.65
CA TRP A 260 3.27 -4.93 -16.87
C TRP A 260 4.79 -4.98 -16.73
N ALA A 261 5.54 -4.76 -17.82
CA ALA A 261 6.99 -4.66 -17.79
C ALA A 261 7.46 -3.51 -16.88
N ARG A 262 6.83 -2.33 -16.98
CA ARG A 262 7.11 -1.17 -16.12
C ARG A 262 6.90 -1.49 -14.64
N SER A 263 5.83 -2.21 -14.31
CA SER A 263 5.59 -2.67 -12.94
C SER A 263 6.61 -3.70 -12.46
N MET A 264 7.06 -4.61 -13.32
CA MET A 264 8.00 -5.68 -12.95
C MET A 264 9.44 -5.20 -12.76
N ASP A 265 9.84 -4.11 -13.43
CA ASP A 265 11.14 -3.48 -13.23
C ASP A 265 11.34 -2.98 -11.78
N GLY A 266 10.25 -2.80 -11.01
CA GLY A 266 10.33 -2.43 -9.59
C GLY A 266 10.75 -0.99 -9.34
N HIS A 267 10.89 -0.20 -10.40
CA HIS A 267 11.34 1.20 -10.40
C HIS A 267 10.21 2.19 -10.73
N ALA A 268 8.95 1.78 -10.61
CA ALA A 268 7.81 2.70 -10.71
C ALA A 268 7.77 3.64 -9.49
N THR A 269 7.47 4.92 -9.74
CA THR A 269 7.26 5.93 -8.71
C THR A 269 5.76 6.14 -8.53
N GLY A 270 5.17 5.44 -7.56
CA GLY A 270 3.73 5.37 -7.37
C GLY A 270 3.06 4.27 -8.17
N LYS A 271 2.01 4.60 -8.92
CA LYS A 271 1.11 3.63 -9.57
C LYS A 271 1.23 3.69 -11.09
N VAL A 272 1.43 2.51 -11.70
CA VAL A 272 1.26 2.31 -13.14
C VAL A 272 -0.23 2.07 -13.40
N ILE A 273 -0.81 2.82 -14.34
CA ILE A 273 -2.23 2.75 -14.68
C ILE A 273 -2.40 2.23 -16.10
N VAL A 274 -3.38 1.34 -16.29
CA VAL A 274 -3.87 0.92 -17.60
C VAL A 274 -5.27 1.53 -17.78
N GLU A 275 -5.50 2.15 -18.93
CA GLU A 275 -6.72 2.87 -19.28
C GLU A 275 -7.43 2.19 -20.44
N MET A 276 -8.74 2.44 -20.51
CA MET A 276 -9.69 1.90 -21.49
C MET A 276 -10.50 3.05 -22.07
#